data_AF-A0A739A2V3-F1
#
_entry.id   AF-A0A739A2V3-F1
#
_cell.length_a   1.000
_cell.length_b   1.000
_cell.length_c   1.000
_cell.angle_alpha   90.00
_cell.angle_beta   90.00
_cell.angle_gamma   90.00
#
_symmetry.space_group_name_H-M   'P 1'
#
loop_
_entity.id
_entity.type
_entity.pdbx_description
1 polymer ?
#
loop_
_entity_poly.entity_id
_entity_poly.type
_entity_poly.pdbx_seq_one_letter_code
_entity_poly.pdbx_strand_id
1 'polypeptide(L)'
;MNSLLTLAKDLEQKSKAQQQSTGEMLKAAFSEHEKSVRAELSESEKRISAAILEHDRKLSSAMSQRTKGMLRMVSQTWLTIVLVSALLIASSAAILWWQSQQILDNYTTIREQKSTQAMLSDRNSGVQLSTCGDQRRRCVRVNPEAGRFGEDSSWMILAGK
;
A
#
# COMPACT_ATOMS: atom_id res chain seq x y z
N MET A 1 103.20 42.02 22.15
CA MET A 1 102.49 40.74 21.95
C MET A 1 101.39 40.48 23.00
N ASN A 2 101.48 40.93 24.25
CA ASN A 2 100.44 40.68 25.26
C ASN A 2 99.05 41.29 24.97
N SER A 3 98.96 42.47 24.34
CA SER A 3 97.66 43.14 24.13
C SER A 3 96.77 42.47 23.08
N LEU A 4 97.38 41.84 22.06
CA LEU A 4 96.64 41.10 21.03
C LEU A 4 96.06 39.80 21.57
N LEU A 5 96.80 39.13 22.46
CA LEU A 5 96.35 37.89 23.08
C LEU A 5 95.22 38.13 24.08
N THR A 6 95.25 39.23 24.83
CA THR A 6 94.13 39.63 25.69
C THR A 6 92.90 40.07 24.89
N LEU A 7 93.10 40.78 23.77
CA LEU A 7 91.99 41.16 22.87
C LEU A 7 91.31 39.93 22.24
N ALA A 8 92.10 38.94 21.80
CA ALA A 8 91.57 37.71 21.23
C ALA A 8 90.76 36.90 22.26
N LYS A 9 91.22 36.83 23.52
CA LYS A 9 90.46 36.19 24.61
C LYS A 9 89.16 36.93 24.94
N ASP A 10 89.17 38.26 24.98
CA ASP A 10 87.95 39.06 25.23
C ASP A 10 86.92 38.86 24.11
N LEU A 11 87.37 38.83 22.85
CA LEU A 11 86.51 38.56 21.69
C LEU A 11 85.93 37.14 21.73
N GLU A 12 86.73 36.13 22.06
CA GLU A 12 86.26 34.75 22.20
C GLU A 12 85.19 34.63 23.30
N GLN A 13 85.43 35.27 24.45
CA GLN A 13 84.53 35.21 25.60
C GLN A 13 83.22 35.97 25.32
N LYS A 14 83.30 37.15 24.69
CA LYS A 14 82.11 37.88 24.21
C LYS A 14 81.34 37.11 23.14
N SER A 15 82.02 36.47 22.20
CA SER A 15 81.37 35.64 21.17
C SER A 15 80.58 34.49 21.79
N LYS A 16 81.14 33.81 22.80
CA LYS A 16 80.45 32.72 23.51
C LYS A 16 79.25 33.24 24.31
N ALA A 17 79.41 34.36 25.02
CA ALA A 17 78.32 34.99 25.77
C ALA A 17 77.19 35.47 24.83
N GLN A 18 77.54 36.04 23.67
CA GLN A 18 76.58 36.47 22.66
C GLN A 18 75.85 35.29 22.01
N GLN A 19 76.56 34.18 21.72
CA GLN A 19 75.93 32.95 21.23
C GLN A 19 74.95 32.36 22.24
N GLN A 20 75.32 32.30 23.53
CA GLN A 20 74.44 31.80 24.58
C GLN A 20 73.20 32.69 24.74
N SER A 21 73.39 34.01 24.81
CA SER A 21 72.28 34.97 24.91
C SER A 21 71.34 34.90 23.70
N THR A 22 71.88 34.78 22.49
CA THR A 22 71.09 34.64 21.26
C THR A 22 70.33 33.31 21.25
N GLY A 23 70.96 32.23 21.70
CA GLY A 23 70.34 30.91 21.81
C GLY A 23 69.18 30.86 22.82
N GLU A 24 69.34 31.51 23.98
CA GLU A 24 68.28 31.64 24.97
C GLU A 24 67.12 32.51 24.48
N MET A 25 67.43 33.62 23.81
CA MET A 25 66.42 34.49 23.19
C MET A 25 65.61 33.75 22.12
N LEU A 26 66.27 33.01 21.23
CA LEU A 26 65.61 32.17 20.22
C LEU A 26 64.74 31.10 20.86
N LYS A 27 65.24 30.41 21.89
CA LYS A 27 64.48 29.37 22.60
C LYS A 27 63.23 29.94 23.28
N ALA A 28 63.32 31.14 23.85
CA ALA A 28 62.19 31.84 24.44
C ALA A 28 61.16 32.22 23.37
N ALA A 29 61.60 32.85 22.27
CA ALA A 29 60.72 33.23 21.17
C ALA A 29 60.02 32.03 20.52
N PHE A 30 60.75 30.93 20.29
CA PHE A 30 60.16 29.69 19.76
C PHE A 30 59.18 29.05 20.73
N SER A 31 59.47 29.05 22.04
CA SER A 31 58.57 28.52 23.07
C SER A 31 57.27 29.32 23.15
N GLU A 32 57.35 30.65 23.05
CA GLU A 32 56.17 31.52 23.02
C GLU A 32 55.36 31.31 21.73
N HIS A 33 56.04 31.23 20.59
CA HIS A 33 55.39 30.96 19.30
C HIS A 33 54.69 29.59 19.29
N GLU A 34 55.34 28.55 19.80
CA GLU A 34 54.73 27.21 19.90
C GLU A 34 53.47 27.23 20.78
N LYS A 35 53.50 27.94 21.91
CA LYS A 35 52.33 28.10 22.77
C LYS A 35 51.18 28.82 22.06
N SER A 36 51.49 29.92 21.36
CA SER A 36 50.50 30.68 20.59
C SER A 36 49.88 29.82 19.48
N VAL A 37 50.69 29.09 18.72
CA VAL A 37 50.22 28.19 17.66
C VAL A 37 49.34 27.06 18.21
N ARG A 38 49.73 26.45 19.33
CA ARG A 38 48.91 25.42 20.00
C ARG A 38 47.56 25.96 20.49
N ALA A 39 47.55 27.20 21.01
CA ALA A 39 46.32 27.85 21.45
C ALA A 39 45.36 28.11 20.28
N GLU A 40 45.88 28.69 19.19
CA GLU A 40 45.11 28.93 17.95
C GLU A 40 44.59 27.63 17.32
N LEU A 41 45.42 26.59 17.26
CA LEU A 41 45.00 25.27 16.75
C LEU A 41 43.88 24.67 17.60
N SER A 42 43.98 24.74 18.93
CA SER A 42 42.92 24.24 19.81
C SER A 42 41.64 25.05 19.67
N GLU A 43 41.73 26.36 19.48
CA GLU A 43 40.55 27.19 19.23
C GLU A 43 39.92 26.87 17.88
N SER A 44 40.73 26.74 16.83
CA SER A 44 40.29 26.34 15.49
C SER A 44 39.60 24.98 15.51
N GLU A 45 40.17 23.99 16.21
CA GLU A 45 39.56 22.66 16.38
C GLU A 45 38.19 22.76 17.05
N LYS A 46 38.06 23.56 18.12
CA LYS A 46 36.77 23.78 18.80
C LYS A 46 35.75 24.43 17.88
N ARG A 47 36.16 25.47 17.14
CA ARG A 47 35.28 26.18 16.19
C ARG A 47 34.79 25.25 15.08
N ILE A 48 35.69 24.45 14.51
CA ILE A 48 35.36 23.47 13.47
C ILE A 48 34.41 22.40 14.04
N SER A 49 34.71 21.85 15.21
CA SER A 49 33.86 20.83 15.86
C SER A 49 32.46 21.36 16.17
N ALA A 50 32.36 22.59 16.69
CA ALA A 50 31.07 23.24 16.94
C ALA A 50 30.27 23.47 15.66
N ALA A 51 30.94 23.94 14.59
CA ALA A 51 30.29 24.14 13.30
C ALA A 51 29.80 22.82 12.67
N ILE A 52 30.58 21.74 12.79
CA ILE A 52 30.17 20.40 12.33
C ILE A 52 28.94 19.91 13.11
N LEU A 53 28.94 20.06 14.43
CA LEU A 53 27.85 19.58 15.29
C LEU A 53 26.54 20.36 15.04
N GLU A 54 26.64 21.68 14.87
CA GLU A 54 25.48 22.50 14.49
C GLU A 54 24.97 22.13 13.09
N HIS A 55 25.87 21.90 12.13
CA HIS A 55 25.51 21.48 10.79
C HIS A 55 24.79 20.12 10.80
N ASP A 56 25.29 19.14 11.54
CA ASP A 56 24.67 17.81 11.69
C ASP A 56 23.29 17.89 12.36
N ARG A 57 23.16 18.73 13.40
CA ARG A 57 21.88 19.00 14.06
C ARG A 57 20.85 19.64 13.12
N LYS A 58 21.29 20.57 12.27
CA LYS A 58 20.44 21.19 11.24
C LYS A 58 20.04 20.21 10.15
N LEU A 59 20.96 19.32 9.76
CA LEU A 59 20.70 18.33 8.72
C LEU A 59 19.76 17.24 9.21
N SER A 60 19.95 16.75 10.44
CA SER A 60 19.06 15.78 11.08
C SER A 60 17.65 16.34 11.31
N SER A 61 17.52 17.59 11.77
CA SER A 61 16.22 18.25 11.92
C SER A 61 15.51 18.43 10.58
N ALA A 62 16.21 18.92 9.54
CA ALA A 62 15.66 19.06 8.19
C ALA A 62 15.24 17.71 7.59
N MET A 63 16.05 16.66 7.77
CA MET A 63 15.72 15.31 7.31
C MET A 63 14.48 14.78 8.04
N SER A 64 14.43 14.90 9.38
CA SER A 64 13.27 14.45 10.16
C SER A 64 11.97 15.13 9.75
N GLN A 65 12.03 16.43 9.41
CA GLN A 65 10.88 17.20 8.97
C GLN A 65 10.42 16.77 7.57
N ARG A 66 11.36 16.53 6.64
CA ARG A 66 11.04 15.99 5.30
C ARG A 66 10.45 14.59 5.39
N THR A 67 11.04 13.70 6.19
CA THR A 67 10.56 12.31 6.34
C THR A 67 9.16 12.27 6.95
N LYS A 68 8.88 13.07 7.98
CA LYS A 68 7.54 13.15 8.58
C LYS A 68 6.50 13.70 7.61
N GLY A 69 6.83 14.75 6.86
CA GLY A 69 5.93 15.32 5.84
C GLY A 69 5.62 14.32 4.73
N MET A 70 6.64 13.63 4.23
CA MET A 70 6.50 12.62 3.17
C MET A 70 5.67 11.42 3.64
N LEU A 71 5.96 10.88 4.83
CA LEU A 71 5.19 9.78 5.41
C LEU A 71 3.70 10.12 5.58
N ARG A 72 3.39 11.36 5.98
CA ARG A 72 2.00 11.82 6.15
C ARG A 72 1.25 11.93 4.82
N MET A 73 1.90 12.43 3.77
CA MET A 73 1.31 12.50 2.43
C MET A 73 1.11 11.11 1.82
N VAL A 74 2.12 10.25 1.93
CA VAL A 74 2.05 8.87 1.43
C VAL A 74 0.94 8.12 2.17
N SER A 75 0.88 8.20 3.50
CA SER A 75 -0.16 7.49 4.27
C SER A 75 -1.57 7.96 3.91
N GLN A 76 -1.80 9.27 3.75
CA GLN A 76 -3.12 9.78 3.34
C GLN A 76 -3.53 9.30 1.95
N THR A 77 -2.59 9.31 0.99
CA THR A 77 -2.89 8.89 -0.39
C THR A 77 -3.23 7.40 -0.44
N TRP A 78 -2.43 6.55 0.19
CA TRP A 78 -2.70 5.11 0.23
C TRP A 78 -3.98 4.76 0.99
N LEU A 79 -4.29 5.47 2.07
CA LEU A 79 -5.51 5.23 2.84
C LEU A 79 -6.77 5.52 2.01
N THR A 80 -6.78 6.59 1.22
CA THR A 80 -7.91 6.89 0.32
C THR A 80 -8.07 5.86 -0.78
N ILE A 81 -6.96 5.40 -1.40
CA ILE A 81 -6.98 4.34 -2.41
C ILE A 81 -7.57 3.06 -1.84
N VAL A 82 -7.10 2.62 -0.66
CA VAL A 82 -7.61 1.42 0.02
C VAL A 82 -9.10 1.56 0.33
N LEU A 83 -9.51 2.72 0.84
CA LEU A 83 -10.90 2.98 1.21
C LEU A 83 -11.83 2.90 -0.02
N VAL A 84 -11.48 3.58 -1.11
CA VAL A 84 -12.25 3.55 -2.36
C VAL A 84 -12.28 2.13 -2.93
N SER A 85 -11.15 1.42 -2.93
CA SER A 85 -11.09 0.04 -3.43
C SER A 85 -11.98 -0.90 -2.62
N ALA A 86 -11.94 -0.80 -1.29
CA ALA A 86 -12.80 -1.59 -0.42
C ALA A 86 -14.28 -1.29 -0.66
N LEU A 87 -14.64 -0.02 -0.88
CA LEU A 87 -16.02 0.39 -1.17
C LEU A 87 -16.53 -0.21 -2.50
N LEU A 88 -15.68 -0.21 -3.54
CA LEU A 88 -15.99 -0.80 -4.84
C LEU A 88 -16.15 -2.32 -4.76
N ILE A 89 -15.29 -3.00 -4.00
CA ILE A 89 -15.39 -4.45 -3.80
C ILE A 89 -16.66 -4.79 -3.03
N ALA A 90 -16.95 -4.07 -1.94
CA ALA A 90 -18.14 -4.30 -1.12
C ALA A 90 -19.44 -4.10 -1.92
N SER A 91 -19.53 -3.02 -2.69
CA SER A 91 -20.68 -2.76 -3.55
C SER A 91 -20.86 -3.83 -4.63
N SER A 92 -19.79 -4.24 -5.30
CA SER A 92 -19.83 -5.28 -6.32
C SER A 92 -20.23 -6.66 -5.74
N ALA A 93 -19.66 -7.02 -4.59
CA ALA A 93 -19.96 -8.28 -3.91
C ALA A 93 -21.43 -8.36 -3.45
N ALA A 94 -21.98 -7.24 -2.95
CA ALA A 94 -23.38 -7.19 -2.55
C ALA A 94 -24.33 -7.44 -3.74
N ILE A 95 -24.04 -6.85 -4.90
CA ILE A 95 -24.85 -7.04 -6.11
C ILE A 95 -24.78 -8.50 -6.58
N LEU A 96 -23.59 -9.08 -6.62
CA LEU A 96 -23.41 -10.48 -7.00
C LEU A 96 -24.13 -11.45 -6.06
N TRP A 97 -24.11 -11.15 -4.76
CA TRP A 97 -24.84 -11.94 -3.76
C TRP A 97 -26.34 -11.90 -4.01
N TRP A 98 -26.90 -10.71 -4.22
CA TRP A 98 -28.32 -10.54 -4.50
C TRP A 98 -28.75 -11.25 -5.79
N GLN A 99 -27.97 -11.13 -6.87
CA GLN A 99 -28.23 -11.84 -8.12
C GLN A 99 -28.18 -13.36 -7.94
N SER A 100 -27.24 -13.87 -7.14
CA SER A 100 -27.11 -15.31 -6.88
C SER A 100 -28.33 -15.88 -6.15
N GLN A 101 -28.85 -15.17 -5.15
CA GLN A 101 -30.07 -15.58 -4.44
C GLN A 101 -31.27 -15.67 -5.39
N GLN A 102 -31.46 -14.66 -6.24
CA GLN A 102 -32.55 -14.67 -7.23
C GLN A 102 -32.44 -15.84 -8.21
N ILE A 103 -31.23 -16.21 -8.63
CA ILE A 103 -31.02 -17.37 -9.52
C ILE A 103 -31.38 -18.68 -8.81
N LEU A 104 -31.02 -18.81 -7.53
CA LEU A 104 -31.34 -20.01 -6.74
C LEU A 104 -32.85 -20.18 -6.59
N ASP A 105 -33.57 -19.12 -6.23
CA ASP A 105 -35.04 -19.16 -6.05
C ASP A 105 -35.78 -19.43 -7.37
N ASN A 106 -35.30 -18.84 -8.48
CA ASN A 106 -35.86 -19.15 -9.79
C ASN A 106 -35.60 -20.60 -10.21
N TYR A 107 -34.40 -21.13 -9.91
CA TYR A 107 -34.04 -22.50 -10.23
C TYR A 107 -34.87 -23.53 -9.45
N THR A 108 -35.13 -23.30 -8.16
CA THR A 108 -36.02 -24.15 -7.35
C THR A 108 -37.44 -24.12 -7.89
N THR A 109 -37.97 -22.92 -8.18
CA THR A 109 -39.33 -22.76 -8.74
C THR A 109 -39.47 -23.46 -10.10
N ILE A 110 -38.49 -23.32 -11.00
CA ILE A 110 -38.52 -24.01 -12.31
C ILE A 110 -38.46 -25.53 -12.12
N ARG A 111 -37.66 -26.02 -11.16
CA ARG A 111 -37.61 -27.45 -10.85
C ARG A 111 -38.96 -27.97 -10.35
N GLU A 112 -39.63 -27.24 -9.48
CA GLU A 112 -40.96 -27.58 -8.95
C GLU A 112 -42.04 -27.52 -10.03
N GLN A 113 -41.99 -26.54 -10.92
CA GLN A 113 -42.91 -26.47 -12.06
C GLN A 113 -42.69 -27.65 -13.01
N LYS A 114 -41.43 -28.01 -13.27
CA LYS A 114 -41.09 -29.14 -14.14
C LYS A 114 -41.54 -30.48 -13.53
N SER A 115 -41.38 -30.66 -12.22
CA SER A 115 -41.87 -31.87 -11.53
C SER A 115 -43.39 -31.93 -11.50
N THR A 116 -44.06 -30.81 -11.24
CA THR A 116 -45.53 -30.71 -11.27
C THR A 116 -46.07 -30.98 -12.67
N GLN A 117 -45.43 -30.43 -13.71
CA GLN A 117 -45.80 -30.68 -15.09
C GLN A 117 -45.61 -32.16 -15.46
N ALA A 118 -44.52 -32.79 -15.01
CA ALA A 118 -44.30 -34.22 -15.22
C ALA A 118 -45.37 -35.07 -14.52
N MET A 119 -45.70 -34.75 -13.27
CA MET A 119 -46.76 -35.44 -12.51
C MET A 119 -48.14 -35.26 -13.18
N LEU A 120 -48.47 -34.05 -13.62
CA LEU A 120 -49.72 -33.78 -14.33
C LEU A 120 -49.75 -34.49 -15.69
N SER A 121 -48.64 -34.53 -16.42
CA SER A 121 -48.55 -35.26 -17.68
C SER A 121 -48.76 -36.77 -17.51
N ASP A 122 -48.21 -37.33 -16.44
CA ASP A 122 -48.38 -38.75 -16.08
C ASP A 122 -49.82 -39.06 -15.67
N ARG A 123 -50.37 -38.29 -14.73
CA ARG A 123 -51.76 -38.45 -14.27
C ARG A 123 -52.81 -38.18 -15.34
N ASN A 124 -52.51 -37.34 -16.31
CA ASN A 124 -53.45 -36.98 -17.38
C ASN A 124 -53.40 -37.96 -18.55
N SER A 125 -52.68 -39.09 -18.44
CA SER A 125 -52.65 -40.18 -19.41
C SER A 125 -52.45 -39.74 -20.87
N GLY A 126 -51.63 -38.70 -21.09
CA GLY A 126 -51.33 -38.15 -22.41
C GLY A 126 -52.40 -37.23 -23.02
N VAL A 127 -53.46 -36.88 -22.29
CA VAL A 127 -54.50 -35.95 -22.75
C VAL A 127 -53.91 -34.53 -22.84
N GLN A 128 -54.10 -33.85 -23.98
CA GLN A 128 -53.68 -32.46 -24.15
C GLN A 128 -54.86 -31.51 -23.88
N LEU A 129 -54.74 -30.69 -22.84
CA LEU A 129 -55.66 -29.59 -22.61
C LEU A 129 -55.24 -28.39 -23.45
N SER A 130 -56.12 -27.97 -24.36
CA SER A 130 -55.95 -26.75 -25.16
C SER A 130 -57.00 -25.72 -24.79
N THR A 131 -56.89 -24.51 -25.33
CA THR A 131 -57.94 -23.49 -25.26
C THR A 131 -58.63 -23.39 -26.60
N CYS A 132 -59.96 -23.49 -26.63
CA CYS A 132 -60.74 -23.48 -27.88
C CYS A 132 -61.87 -22.45 -27.85
N GLY A 133 -62.19 -21.95 -29.06
CA GLY A 133 -63.21 -20.92 -29.30
C GLY A 133 -62.80 -19.50 -28.90
N ASP A 134 -63.54 -18.51 -29.37
CA ASP A 134 -63.28 -17.08 -29.12
C ASP A 134 -63.31 -16.69 -27.63
N GLN A 135 -63.95 -17.53 -26.81
CA GLN A 135 -64.02 -17.35 -25.35
C GLN A 135 -62.90 -18.06 -24.57
N ARG A 136 -61.87 -18.60 -25.24
CA ARG A 136 -60.71 -19.28 -24.61
C ARG A 136 -61.10 -20.33 -23.56
N ARG A 137 -62.13 -21.14 -23.82
CA ARG A 137 -62.54 -22.21 -22.90
C ARG A 137 -61.52 -23.34 -22.91
N ARG A 138 -61.31 -24.02 -21.77
CA ARG A 138 -60.44 -25.21 -21.70
C ARG A 138 -61.13 -26.38 -22.38
N CYS A 139 -60.45 -26.99 -23.35
CA CYS A 139 -60.97 -28.05 -24.18
C CYS A 139 -59.96 -29.20 -24.25
N VAL A 140 -60.48 -30.42 -24.37
CA VAL A 140 -59.70 -31.65 -24.59
C VAL A 140 -60.11 -32.26 -25.91
N ARG A 141 -59.16 -32.83 -26.64
CA ARG A 141 -59.45 -33.48 -27.93
C ARG A 141 -60.08 -34.85 -27.65
N VAL A 142 -61.18 -35.16 -28.33
CA VAL A 142 -61.86 -36.46 -28.27
C VAL A 142 -61.57 -37.27 -29.52
N ASN A 143 -61.62 -38.60 -29.44
CA ASN A 143 -61.58 -39.49 -30.59
C ASN A 143 -63.03 -39.77 -31.05
N PRO A 144 -63.52 -39.10 -32.12
CA PRO A 144 -64.89 -39.29 -32.58
C PRO A 144 -65.15 -40.68 -33.18
N GLU A 145 -64.11 -41.38 -33.65
CA GLU A 145 -64.22 -42.71 -34.26
C GLU A 145 -64.46 -43.82 -33.23
N ALA A 146 -64.07 -43.58 -31.97
CA ALA A 146 -64.31 -44.53 -30.88
C ALA A 146 -65.80 -44.65 -30.52
N GLY A 147 -66.62 -43.65 -30.87
CA GLY A 147 -68.04 -43.62 -30.52
C GLY A 147 -68.32 -43.18 -29.08
N ARG A 148 -69.59 -43.28 -28.68
CA ARG A 148 -70.05 -42.95 -27.32
C ARG A 148 -70.15 -44.22 -26.48
N PHE A 149 -69.80 -44.10 -25.20
CA PHE A 149 -69.74 -45.22 -24.26
C PHE A 149 -70.61 -44.96 -23.02
N GLY A 150 -70.95 -46.03 -22.29
CA GLY A 150 -71.84 -46.02 -21.12
C GLY A 150 -73.30 -46.32 -21.47
N GLU A 151 -74.08 -46.78 -20.49
CA GLU A 151 -75.50 -47.13 -20.67
C GLU A 151 -76.35 -45.98 -21.21
N ASP A 152 -75.96 -44.73 -20.92
CA ASP A 152 -76.62 -43.51 -21.35
C ASP A 152 -75.91 -42.81 -22.52
N SER A 153 -74.85 -43.41 -23.08
CA SER A 153 -74.02 -42.81 -24.13
C SER A 153 -73.44 -41.44 -23.77
N SER A 154 -73.23 -41.15 -22.48
CA SER A 154 -72.74 -39.85 -22.00
C SER A 154 -71.21 -39.68 -22.12
N TRP A 155 -70.46 -40.78 -22.29
CA TRP A 155 -68.99 -40.74 -22.29
C TRP A 155 -68.41 -40.76 -23.69
N MET A 156 -67.32 -40.00 -23.88
CA MET A 156 -66.51 -40.02 -25.11
C MET A 156 -65.04 -40.27 -24.75
N ILE A 157 -64.34 -41.03 -25.58
CA ILE A 157 -62.92 -41.33 -25.38
C ILE A 157 -62.09 -40.13 -25.81
N LEU A 158 -61.14 -39.75 -24.96
CA LEU A 158 -60.20 -38.67 -25.24
C LEU A 158 -59.17 -39.15 -26.27
N ALA A 159 -58.79 -38.27 -27.19
CA ALA A 159 -57.66 -38.50 -28.08
C ALA A 159 -56.38 -38.33 -27.24
N GLY A 160 -55.90 -39.45 -26.69
CA GLY A 160 -54.59 -39.53 -26.04
C GLY A 160 -53.45 -39.30 -27.03
N LYS A 161 -52.22 -39.24 -26.49
CA LYS A 161 -51.00 -39.14 -27.29
C LYS A 161 -50.60 -40.49 -27.86
#